data_AF-A0A327VE05-F1
#
_entry.id   AF-A0A327VE05-F1
#
_cell.length_a   1.000
_cell.length_b   1.000
_cell.length_c   1.000
_cell.angle_alpha   90.00
_cell.angle_beta   90.00
_cell.angle_gamma   90.00
#
_symmetry.space_group_name_H-M   'P 1'
#
loop_
_entity.id
_entity.type
_entity.pdbx_description
1 polymer ?
#
loop_
_entity_poly.entity_id
_entity_poly.type
_entity_poly.pdbx_seq_one_letter_code
_entity_poly.pdbx_strand_id
1 'polypeptide(L)'
;MPKQVDHDVRRTAIAQALWRVAKVRGLERVSLREVATEAGMSLGQLQHYFSSRQDLMRFAMEFIRRKNVERVTERLAGVDDADHVARLRAIVMEMLPTDEESRVGSLLNIDFMLEAARNDELREHARQRMAALRGLLEGQIALAVQAGDVSPECDPRSEAAVLIALSDGLRSHFHLGTHTAAEVVSLMDRHLERLFAGSAAQKAR
;
A
#
# COMPACT_ATOMS: atom_id res chain seq x y z
N MET A 1 -26.98 8.44 -18.20
CA MET A 1 -26.12 7.86 -17.15
C MET A 1 -25.43 8.96 -16.29
N PRO A 2 -26.12 9.71 -15.41
CA PRO A 2 -25.49 10.82 -14.66
C PRO A 2 -25.31 10.57 -13.14
N LYS A 3 -26.18 9.75 -12.52
CA LYS A 3 -26.27 9.64 -11.04
C LYS A 3 -25.11 8.89 -10.39
N GLN A 4 -24.51 7.95 -11.12
CA GLN A 4 -23.46 7.05 -10.62
C GLN A 4 -22.08 7.74 -10.62
N VAL A 5 -21.80 8.52 -11.67
CA VAL A 5 -20.56 9.30 -11.79
C VAL A 5 -20.49 10.37 -10.69
N ASP A 6 -21.59 11.05 -10.40
CA ASP A 6 -21.65 12.04 -9.32
C ASP A 6 -21.44 11.40 -7.93
N HIS A 7 -21.95 10.18 -7.75
CA HIS A 7 -21.78 9.42 -6.51
C HIS A 7 -20.31 9.03 -6.26
N ASP A 8 -19.59 8.57 -7.29
CA ASP A 8 -18.17 8.20 -7.17
C ASP A 8 -17.25 9.41 -7.01
N VAL A 9 -17.57 10.52 -7.69
CA VAL A 9 -16.90 11.82 -7.49
C VAL A 9 -17.07 12.28 -6.05
N ARG A 10 -18.30 12.21 -5.51
CA ARG A 10 -18.58 12.61 -4.13
C ARG A 10 -17.86 11.72 -3.12
N ARG A 11 -17.89 10.40 -3.31
CA ARG A 11 -17.15 9.45 -2.46
C ARG A 11 -15.65 9.76 -2.50
N THR A 12 -15.10 10.04 -3.67
CA THR A 12 -13.69 10.43 -3.83
C THR A 12 -13.36 11.71 -3.05
N ALA A 13 -14.21 12.74 -3.13
CA ALA A 13 -14.03 13.96 -2.36
C ALA A 13 -14.06 13.71 -0.84
N ILE A 14 -14.91 12.78 -0.37
CA ILE A 14 -14.96 12.36 1.04
C ILE A 14 -13.66 11.64 1.45
N ALA A 15 -13.12 10.73 0.61
CA ALA A 15 -11.83 10.09 0.90
C ALA A 15 -10.68 11.10 0.96
N GLN A 16 -10.67 12.09 0.08
CA GLN A 16 -9.68 13.17 0.11
C GLN A 16 -9.81 14.03 1.37
N ALA A 17 -11.04 14.36 1.78
CA ALA A 17 -11.29 15.07 3.04
C ALA A 17 -10.77 14.26 4.24
N LEU A 18 -11.13 12.98 4.30
CA LEU A 18 -10.62 12.05 5.31
C LEU A 18 -9.09 12.03 5.35
N TRP A 19 -8.45 11.92 4.18
CA TRP A 19 -7.00 11.94 4.07
C TRP A 19 -6.39 13.22 4.64
N ARG A 20 -6.98 14.38 4.37
CA ARG A 20 -6.55 15.67 4.95
C ARG A 20 -6.72 15.71 6.46
N VAL A 21 -7.86 15.23 6.99
CA VAL A 21 -8.08 15.15 8.45
C VAL A 21 -7.02 14.26 9.10
N ALA A 22 -6.79 13.09 8.51
CA ALA A 22 -5.91 12.08 9.08
C ALA A 22 -4.42 12.49 8.98
N LYS A 23 -4.03 13.23 7.93
CA LYS A 23 -2.71 13.86 7.81
C LYS A 23 -2.40 14.80 8.98
N VAL A 24 -3.41 15.51 9.50
CA VAL A 24 -3.22 16.51 10.56
C VAL A 24 -3.40 15.91 11.96
N ARG A 25 -4.30 14.94 12.12
CA ARG A 25 -4.76 14.48 13.45
C ARG A 25 -4.51 13.01 13.76
N GLY A 26 -4.02 12.21 12.80
CA GLY A 26 -3.95 10.75 12.88
C GLY A 26 -5.32 10.08 12.72
N LEU A 27 -5.35 8.77 12.38
CA LEU A 27 -6.61 8.04 12.13
C LEU A 27 -7.43 7.77 13.39
N GLU A 28 -6.78 7.70 14.56
CA GLU A 28 -7.45 7.51 15.85
C GLU A 28 -8.50 8.60 16.10
N ARG A 29 -8.19 9.84 15.70
CA ARG A 29 -9.05 10.99 15.94
C ARG A 29 -10.04 11.26 14.80
N VAL A 30 -10.02 10.49 13.73
CA VAL A 30 -10.94 10.68 12.61
C VAL A 30 -12.36 10.26 13.02
N SER A 31 -13.28 11.22 13.02
CA SER A 31 -14.72 10.97 13.12
C SER A 31 -15.48 11.31 11.83
N LEU A 32 -16.67 10.70 11.63
CA LEU A 32 -17.59 11.08 10.55
C LEU A 32 -17.91 12.58 10.57
N ARG A 33 -18.01 13.19 11.76
CA ARG A 33 -18.32 14.62 11.88
C ARG A 33 -17.19 15.49 11.33
N GLU A 34 -15.95 15.21 11.68
CA GLU A 34 -14.81 15.98 11.19
C GLU A 34 -14.62 15.81 9.68
N VAL A 35 -14.80 14.60 9.17
CA VAL A 35 -14.71 14.35 7.73
C VAL A 35 -15.84 15.04 6.98
N ALA A 36 -17.06 15.08 7.53
CA ALA A 36 -18.16 15.85 6.97
C ALA A 36 -17.80 17.35 6.91
N THR A 37 -17.30 17.92 8.01
CA THR A 37 -16.84 19.31 8.06
C THR A 37 -15.75 19.60 7.01
N GLU A 38 -14.73 18.75 6.93
CA GLU A 38 -13.63 18.89 5.96
C GLU A 38 -14.09 18.70 4.50
N ALA A 39 -15.13 17.90 4.27
CA ALA A 39 -15.73 17.70 2.96
C ALA A 39 -16.74 18.80 2.58
N GLY A 40 -17.02 19.76 3.49
CA GLY A 40 -18.05 20.78 3.28
C GLY A 40 -19.47 20.20 3.24
N MET A 41 -19.71 19.10 3.95
CA MET A 41 -20.97 18.35 4.00
C MET A 41 -21.58 18.38 5.40
N SER A 42 -22.90 18.20 5.49
CA SER A 42 -23.53 17.91 6.77
C SER A 42 -23.24 16.46 7.20
N LEU A 43 -23.31 16.18 8.51
CA LEU A 43 -23.14 14.83 9.03
C LEU A 43 -24.18 13.86 8.42
N GLY A 44 -25.44 14.30 8.29
CA GLY A 44 -26.49 13.48 7.66
C GLY A 44 -26.19 13.17 6.20
N GLN A 45 -25.67 14.14 5.44
CA GLN A 45 -25.24 13.91 4.06
C GLN A 45 -24.13 12.86 3.97
N LEU A 46 -23.13 12.93 4.87
CA LEU A 46 -22.05 11.94 4.91
C LEU A 46 -22.56 10.54 5.29
N GLN A 47 -23.49 10.45 6.24
CA GLN A 47 -24.09 9.20 6.69
C GLN A 47 -24.88 8.47 5.59
N HIS A 48 -25.34 9.17 4.56
CA HIS A 48 -25.89 8.52 3.36
C HIS A 48 -24.86 7.76 2.53
N TYR A 49 -23.57 8.09 2.64
CA TYR A 49 -22.47 7.40 1.94
C TYR A 49 -21.76 6.38 2.81
N PHE A 50 -21.64 6.66 4.11
CA PHE A 50 -20.90 5.85 5.08
C PHE A 50 -21.70 5.69 6.36
N SER A 51 -22.24 4.49 6.57
CA SER A 51 -23.04 4.15 7.76
C SER A 51 -22.23 4.11 9.06
N SER A 52 -20.92 3.91 8.97
CA SER A 52 -20.03 3.81 10.12
C SER A 52 -18.63 4.40 9.86
N ARG A 53 -17.86 4.60 10.93
CA ARG A 53 -16.43 4.95 10.83
C ARG A 53 -15.66 3.84 10.13
N GLN A 54 -16.00 2.57 10.39
CA GLN A 54 -15.39 1.40 9.75
C GLN A 54 -15.62 1.41 8.25
N ASP A 55 -16.83 1.73 7.78
CA ASP A 55 -17.14 1.88 6.35
C ASP A 55 -16.28 2.95 5.69
N LEU A 56 -16.16 4.10 6.36
CA LEU A 56 -15.34 5.20 5.90
C LEU A 56 -13.85 4.79 5.82
N MET A 57 -13.33 4.09 6.84
CA MET A 57 -11.94 3.60 6.86
C MET A 57 -11.68 2.55 5.77
N ARG A 58 -12.57 1.58 5.57
CA ARG A 58 -12.46 0.61 4.47
C ARG A 58 -12.40 1.31 3.11
N PHE A 59 -13.29 2.28 2.91
CA PHE A 59 -13.30 3.05 1.67
C PHE A 59 -12.03 3.88 1.49
N ALA A 60 -11.48 4.47 2.55
CA ALA A 60 -10.20 5.16 2.52
C ALA A 60 -9.06 4.26 2.07
N MET A 61 -8.98 3.08 2.67
CA MET A 61 -7.97 2.08 2.37
C MET A 61 -8.04 1.60 0.92
N GLU A 62 -9.25 1.45 0.39
CA GLU A 62 -9.46 1.13 -1.02
C GLU A 62 -9.07 2.31 -1.93
N PHE A 63 -9.40 3.54 -1.56
CA PHE A 63 -8.96 4.73 -2.30
C PHE A 63 -7.43 4.81 -2.43
N ILE A 64 -6.71 4.57 -1.33
CA ILE A 64 -5.24 4.54 -1.30
C ILE A 64 -4.71 3.39 -2.16
N ARG A 65 -5.30 2.20 -2.04
CA ARG A 65 -4.91 1.03 -2.84
C ARG A 65 -5.01 1.34 -4.33
N ARG A 66 -6.10 1.96 -4.79
CA ARG A 66 -6.27 2.36 -6.20
C ARG A 66 -5.21 3.37 -6.64
N LYS A 67 -4.92 4.37 -5.81
CA LYS A 67 -3.86 5.35 -6.07
C LYS A 67 -2.48 4.72 -6.22
N ASN A 68 -2.15 3.78 -5.34
CA ASN A 68 -0.91 3.03 -5.43
C ASN A 68 -0.87 2.20 -6.72
N VAL A 69 -1.97 1.54 -7.09
CA VAL A 69 -2.05 0.77 -8.36
C VAL A 69 -1.87 1.67 -9.58
N GLU A 70 -2.49 2.86 -9.61
CA GLU A 70 -2.29 3.87 -10.65
C GLU A 70 -0.80 4.24 -10.77
N ARG A 71 -0.15 4.57 -9.65
CA ARG A 71 1.28 4.91 -9.60
C ARG A 71 2.21 3.77 -10.03
N VAL A 72 1.93 2.53 -9.61
CA VAL A 72 2.67 1.35 -10.12
C VAL A 72 2.52 1.27 -11.63
N THR A 73 1.30 1.38 -12.14
CA THR A 73 1.02 1.29 -13.58
C THR A 73 1.78 2.35 -14.37
N GLU A 74 1.79 3.59 -13.86
CA GLU A 74 2.57 4.70 -14.45
C GLU A 74 4.08 4.43 -14.43
N ARG A 75 4.62 3.90 -13.34
CA ARG A 75 6.06 3.56 -13.25
C ARG A 75 6.46 2.40 -14.16
N LEU A 76 5.54 1.47 -14.40
CA LEU A 76 5.76 0.35 -15.30
C LEU A 76 5.51 0.71 -16.76
N ALA A 77 4.98 1.89 -17.05
CA ALA A 77 4.80 2.34 -18.42
C ALA A 77 6.16 2.44 -19.12
N GLY A 78 6.41 1.54 -20.08
CA GLY A 78 7.67 1.48 -20.83
C GLY A 78 8.78 0.65 -20.18
N VAL A 79 8.51 0.01 -19.04
CA VAL A 79 9.39 -1.04 -18.49
C VAL A 79 9.12 -2.34 -19.23
N ASP A 80 10.18 -3.02 -19.67
CA ASP A 80 10.06 -4.33 -20.32
C ASP A 80 9.41 -5.33 -19.35
N ASP A 81 8.49 -6.17 -19.85
CA ASP A 81 7.90 -7.24 -19.06
C ASP A 81 8.96 -8.24 -18.57
N ALA A 82 10.10 -8.35 -19.27
CA ALA A 82 11.24 -9.15 -18.86
C ALA A 82 12.12 -8.52 -17.76
N ASP A 83 11.95 -7.23 -17.43
CA ASP A 83 12.69 -6.59 -16.34
C ASP A 83 12.04 -6.86 -14.98
N HIS A 84 12.13 -8.10 -14.53
CA HIS A 84 11.48 -8.56 -13.31
C HIS A 84 11.90 -7.78 -12.05
N VAL A 85 13.16 -7.31 -11.99
CA VAL A 85 13.64 -6.53 -10.84
C VAL A 85 13.03 -5.14 -10.82
N ALA A 86 12.98 -4.43 -11.96
CA ALA A 86 12.33 -3.13 -12.03
C ALA A 86 10.83 -3.23 -11.71
N ARG A 87 10.18 -4.31 -12.17
CA ARG A 87 8.76 -4.57 -11.90
C ARG A 87 8.47 -4.79 -10.42
N LEU A 88 9.21 -5.69 -9.77
CA LEU A 88 9.05 -5.94 -8.35
C LEU A 88 9.36 -4.69 -7.53
N ARG A 89 10.42 -3.96 -7.91
CA ARG A 89 10.80 -2.68 -7.30
C ARG A 89 9.66 -1.66 -7.38
N ALA A 90 9.04 -1.47 -8.54
CA ALA A 90 7.95 -0.51 -8.70
C ALA A 90 6.80 -0.73 -7.72
N ILE A 91 6.47 -2.00 -7.44
CA ILE A 91 5.42 -2.40 -6.50
C ILE A 91 5.83 -2.12 -5.05
N VAL A 92 6.99 -2.60 -4.61
CA VAL A 92 7.42 -2.44 -3.20
C VAL A 92 7.70 -0.99 -2.84
N MET A 93 8.10 -0.16 -3.81
CA MET A 93 8.31 1.27 -3.61
C MET A 93 7.04 2.04 -3.26
N GLU A 94 5.86 1.58 -3.72
CA GLU A 94 4.57 2.15 -3.29
C GLU A 94 4.19 1.82 -1.85
N MET A 95 4.92 0.91 -1.22
CA MET A 95 4.73 0.57 0.19
C MET A 95 5.58 1.47 1.11
N LEU A 96 6.53 2.24 0.55
CA LEU A 96 7.54 2.99 1.32
C LEU A 96 7.23 4.50 1.38
N PRO A 97 7.55 5.17 2.50
CA PRO A 97 7.29 6.61 2.71
C PRO A 97 8.31 7.52 2.00
N THR A 98 8.33 7.48 0.66
CA THR A 98 9.36 8.16 -0.15
C THR A 98 9.04 9.62 -0.49
N ASP A 99 7.75 9.95 -0.59
CA ASP A 99 7.23 11.29 -0.88
C ASP A 99 6.18 11.71 0.18
N GLU A 100 5.69 12.94 0.11
CA GLU A 100 4.73 13.46 1.10
C GLU A 100 3.41 12.67 1.14
N GLU A 101 2.93 12.20 -0.02
CA GLU A 101 1.66 11.48 -0.12
C GLU A 101 1.81 10.06 0.46
N SER A 102 2.85 9.32 0.04
CA SER A 102 3.18 7.99 0.55
C SER A 102 3.51 7.99 2.05
N ARG A 103 4.06 9.08 2.61
CA ARG A 103 4.24 9.24 4.07
C ARG A 103 2.92 9.26 4.82
N VAL A 104 1.94 10.02 4.32
CA VAL A 104 0.60 10.04 4.93
C VAL A 104 -0.04 8.67 4.78
N GLY A 105 -0.05 8.09 3.57
CA GLY A 105 -0.64 6.77 3.34
C GLY A 105 -0.03 5.65 4.17
N SER A 106 1.29 5.73 4.37
CA SER A 106 2.04 4.85 5.24
C SER A 106 1.58 4.94 6.69
N LEU A 107 1.50 6.14 7.26
CA LEU A 107 1.01 6.33 8.64
C LEU A 107 -0.44 5.84 8.78
N LEU A 108 -1.27 6.12 7.78
CA LEU A 108 -2.64 5.65 7.77
C LEU A 108 -2.75 4.12 7.72
N ASN A 109 -1.86 3.47 6.98
CA ASN A 109 -1.80 2.02 6.93
C ASN A 109 -1.42 1.44 8.30
N ILE A 110 -0.46 2.06 9.02
CA ILE A 110 -0.08 1.64 10.38
C ILE A 110 -1.29 1.72 11.32
N ASP A 111 -1.95 2.87 11.37
CA ASP A 111 -3.12 3.09 12.22
C ASP A 111 -4.26 2.10 11.87
N PHE A 112 -4.54 1.91 10.57
CA PHE A 112 -5.54 0.96 10.10
C PHE A 112 -5.22 -0.49 10.52
N MET A 113 -3.97 -0.93 10.36
CA MET A 113 -3.57 -2.29 10.71
C MET A 113 -3.65 -2.54 12.22
N LEU A 114 -3.30 -1.54 13.05
CA LEU A 114 -3.45 -1.62 14.50
C LEU A 114 -4.92 -1.69 14.92
N GLU A 115 -5.79 -0.90 14.31
CA GLU A 115 -7.23 -0.95 14.57
C GLU A 115 -7.84 -2.28 14.10
N ALA A 116 -7.47 -2.75 12.90
CA ALA A 116 -7.91 -4.03 12.34
C ALA A 116 -7.48 -5.23 13.19
N ALA A 117 -6.34 -5.17 13.89
CA ALA A 117 -5.95 -6.22 14.83
C ALA A 117 -6.99 -6.38 15.97
N ARG A 118 -7.65 -5.29 16.37
CA ARG A 118 -8.57 -5.22 17.51
C ARG A 118 -10.06 -5.26 17.14
N ASN A 119 -10.39 -5.14 15.86
CA ASN A 119 -11.77 -5.08 15.37
C ASN A 119 -12.03 -6.15 14.29
N ASP A 120 -12.98 -7.05 14.53
CA ASP A 120 -13.22 -8.22 13.67
C ASP A 120 -13.63 -7.84 12.23
N GLU A 121 -14.45 -6.79 12.07
CA GLU A 121 -14.92 -6.34 10.76
C GLU A 121 -13.76 -5.76 9.91
N LEU A 122 -12.92 -4.94 10.53
CA LEU A 122 -11.74 -4.38 9.87
C LEU A 122 -10.67 -5.47 9.64
N ARG A 123 -10.56 -6.46 10.54
CA ARG A 123 -9.62 -7.57 10.41
C ARG A 123 -9.84 -8.34 9.12
N GLU A 124 -11.09 -8.66 8.79
CA GLU A 124 -11.40 -9.39 7.56
C GLU A 124 -11.00 -8.59 6.32
N HIS A 125 -11.29 -7.30 6.30
CA HIS A 125 -10.85 -6.42 5.20
C HIS A 125 -9.32 -6.35 5.09
N ALA A 126 -8.61 -6.25 6.22
CA ALA A 126 -7.15 -6.27 6.25
C ALA A 126 -6.58 -7.60 5.73
N ARG A 127 -7.18 -8.75 6.10
CA ARG A 127 -6.78 -10.08 5.60
C ARG A 127 -6.91 -10.19 4.09
N GLN A 128 -8.01 -9.71 3.53
CA GLN A 128 -8.24 -9.72 2.08
C GLN A 128 -7.22 -8.84 1.35
N ARG A 129 -6.97 -7.62 1.83
CA ARG A 129 -5.95 -6.72 1.26
C ARG A 129 -4.55 -7.34 1.30
N MET A 130 -4.18 -7.93 2.44
CA MET A 130 -2.89 -8.57 2.63
C MET A 130 -2.72 -9.79 1.72
N ALA A 131 -3.79 -10.59 1.55
CA ALA A 131 -3.78 -11.74 0.64
C ALA A 131 -3.60 -11.30 -0.83
N ALA A 132 -4.29 -10.23 -1.25
CA ALA A 132 -4.17 -9.69 -2.60
C ALA A 132 -2.75 -9.15 -2.87
N LEU A 133 -2.18 -8.38 -1.92
CA LEU A 133 -0.81 -7.87 -2.04
C LEU A 133 0.23 -8.99 -2.08
N ARG A 134 0.11 -9.99 -1.20
CA ARG A 134 1.01 -11.15 -1.21
C ARG A 134 0.90 -11.90 -2.53
N GLY A 135 -0.31 -12.15 -3.04
CA GLY A 135 -0.50 -12.84 -4.32
C GLY A 135 0.11 -12.09 -5.49
N LEU A 136 0.05 -10.75 -5.50
CA LEU A 136 0.71 -9.91 -6.50
C LEU A 136 2.23 -10.08 -6.46
N LEU A 137 2.84 -9.96 -5.29
CA LEU A 137 4.29 -10.08 -5.11
C LEU A 137 4.77 -11.51 -5.40
N GLU A 138 4.06 -12.52 -4.91
CA GLU A 138 4.32 -13.94 -5.17
C GLU A 138 4.31 -14.23 -6.67
N GLY A 139 3.34 -13.70 -7.41
CA GLY A 139 3.27 -13.83 -8.87
C GLY A 139 4.47 -13.22 -9.59
N GLN A 140 4.92 -12.02 -9.19
CA GLN A 140 6.10 -11.39 -9.80
C GLN A 140 7.39 -12.15 -9.50
N ILE A 141 7.55 -12.66 -8.28
CA ILE A 141 8.72 -13.45 -7.89
C ILE A 141 8.71 -14.80 -8.63
N ALA A 142 7.55 -15.45 -8.76
CA ALA A 142 7.42 -16.69 -9.51
C ALA A 142 7.79 -16.54 -10.98
N LEU A 143 7.43 -15.43 -11.63
CA LEU A 143 7.87 -15.10 -12.99
C LEU A 143 9.39 -14.95 -13.07
N ALA A 144 9.99 -14.23 -12.12
CA ALA A 144 11.44 -14.06 -12.05
C ALA A 144 12.19 -15.39 -11.83
N VAL A 145 11.63 -16.32 -11.05
CA VAL A 145 12.16 -17.68 -10.87
C VAL A 145 12.09 -18.47 -12.16
N GLN A 146 10.95 -18.43 -12.86
CA GLN A 146 10.76 -19.12 -14.15
C GLN A 146 11.71 -18.59 -15.24
N ALA A 147 12.01 -17.30 -15.23
CA ALA A 147 12.97 -16.67 -16.14
C ALA A 147 14.44 -16.94 -15.76
N GLY A 148 14.70 -17.50 -14.57
CA GLY A 148 16.05 -17.74 -14.06
C GLY A 148 16.78 -16.47 -13.62
N ASP A 149 16.04 -15.42 -13.25
CA ASP A 149 16.56 -14.18 -12.65
C ASP A 149 16.67 -14.28 -11.13
N VAL A 150 15.83 -15.11 -10.52
CA VAL A 150 15.87 -15.50 -9.10
C VAL A 150 16.20 -16.99 -8.99
N SER A 151 16.84 -17.39 -7.88
CA SER A 151 17.20 -18.80 -7.62
C SER A 151 15.98 -19.73 -7.72
N PRO A 152 16.11 -20.93 -8.33
CA PRO A 152 15.04 -21.93 -8.37
C PRO A 152 14.69 -22.51 -6.99
N GLU A 153 15.55 -22.33 -5.98
CA GLU A 153 15.29 -22.73 -4.60
C GLU A 153 14.49 -21.68 -3.79
N CYS A 154 14.24 -20.50 -4.37
CA CYS A 154 13.41 -19.47 -3.76
C CYS A 154 11.97 -19.97 -3.62
N ASP A 155 11.38 -19.85 -2.43
CA ASP A 155 9.93 -19.96 -2.23
C ASP A 155 9.28 -18.58 -2.44
N PRO A 156 8.57 -18.35 -3.58
CA PRO A 156 8.00 -17.05 -3.89
C PRO A 156 7.00 -16.56 -2.84
N ARG A 157 6.28 -17.48 -2.20
CA ARG A 157 5.28 -17.14 -1.20
C ARG A 157 5.92 -16.64 0.09
N SER A 158 6.97 -17.30 0.54
CA SER A 158 7.73 -16.87 1.72
C SER A 158 8.43 -15.54 1.45
N GLU A 159 9.04 -15.37 0.27
CA GLU A 159 9.73 -14.13 -0.07
C GLU A 159 8.78 -12.93 -0.20
N ALA A 160 7.59 -13.13 -0.77
CA ALA A 160 6.54 -12.12 -0.79
C ALA A 160 6.14 -11.69 0.64
N ALA A 161 6.06 -12.63 1.59
CA ALA A 161 5.78 -12.30 2.99
C ALA A 161 6.92 -11.52 3.65
N VAL A 162 8.18 -11.86 3.34
CA VAL A 162 9.37 -11.13 3.81
C VAL A 162 9.39 -9.69 3.30
N LEU A 163 9.11 -9.46 2.00
CA LEU A 163 9.05 -8.12 1.41
C LEU A 163 8.01 -7.23 2.09
N ILE A 164 6.83 -7.78 2.39
CA ILE A 164 5.77 -7.07 3.10
C ILE A 164 6.24 -6.71 4.51
N ALA A 165 6.77 -7.69 5.26
CA ALA A 165 7.23 -7.48 6.62
C ALA A 165 8.38 -6.46 6.69
N LEU A 166 9.32 -6.52 5.75
CA LEU A 166 10.41 -5.55 5.61
C LEU A 166 9.86 -4.15 5.37
N SER A 167 8.93 -4.00 4.42
CA SER A 167 8.31 -2.71 4.12
C SER A 167 7.58 -2.11 5.32
N ASP A 168 6.84 -2.93 6.07
CA ASP A 168 6.12 -2.51 7.28
C ASP A 168 7.08 -2.05 8.39
N GLY A 169 8.19 -2.79 8.58
CA GLY A 169 9.27 -2.41 9.50
C GLY A 169 9.95 -1.10 9.10
N LEU A 170 10.37 -0.97 7.84
CA LEU A 170 11.03 0.23 7.31
C LEU A 170 10.14 1.47 7.41
N ARG A 171 8.83 1.31 7.14
CA ARG A 171 7.85 2.39 7.29
C ARG A 171 7.76 2.86 8.75
N SER A 172 7.68 1.91 9.68
CA SER A 172 7.62 2.23 11.12
C SER A 172 8.89 2.95 11.57
N HIS A 173 10.05 2.45 11.17
CA HIS A 173 11.34 3.05 11.46
C HIS A 173 11.51 4.47 10.90
N PHE A 174 10.98 4.73 9.71
CA PHE A 174 10.91 6.08 9.13
C PHE A 174 10.09 7.04 10.00
N HIS A 175 8.87 6.63 10.38
CA HIS A 175 7.99 7.48 11.21
C HIS A 175 8.52 7.68 12.64
N LEU A 176 9.35 6.77 13.14
CA LEU A 176 10.08 6.93 14.41
C LEU A 176 11.34 7.79 14.29
N GLY A 177 11.70 8.27 13.09
CA GLY A 177 12.90 9.08 12.86
C GLY A 177 14.21 8.30 12.95
N THR A 178 14.14 6.97 12.98
CA THR A 178 15.33 6.10 13.04
C THR A 178 15.94 5.83 11.66
N HIS A 179 15.18 6.08 10.59
CA HIS A 179 15.62 5.98 9.21
C HIS A 179 15.11 7.17 8.40
N THR A 180 15.93 7.67 7.50
CA THR A 180 15.57 8.62 6.45
C THR A 180 14.87 7.90 5.30
N ALA A 181 14.21 8.67 4.42
CA ALA A 181 13.62 8.11 3.21
C ALA A 181 14.69 7.42 2.32
N ALA A 182 15.89 8.00 2.22
CA ALA A 182 16.98 7.44 1.43
C ALA A 182 17.46 6.09 1.99
N GLU A 183 17.57 5.95 3.32
CA GLU A 183 17.97 4.69 3.95
C GLU A 183 16.91 3.60 3.78
N VAL A 184 15.62 3.96 3.91
CA VAL A 184 14.51 3.02 3.66
C VAL A 184 14.56 2.46 2.23
N VAL A 185 14.77 3.33 1.23
CA VAL A 185 14.90 2.90 -0.17
C VAL A 185 16.14 2.04 -0.36
N SER A 186 17.29 2.45 0.17
CA SER A 186 18.54 1.70 0.04
C SER A 186 18.46 0.29 0.67
N LEU A 187 17.77 0.14 1.80
CA LEU A 187 17.60 -1.16 2.45
C LEU A 187 16.68 -2.10 1.66
N MET A 188 15.61 -1.55 1.07
CA MET A 188 14.75 -2.30 0.16
C MET A 188 15.51 -2.73 -1.10
N ASP A 189 16.23 -1.80 -1.73
CA ASP A 189 17.03 -2.08 -2.92
C ASP A 189 18.09 -3.16 -2.64
N ARG A 190 18.79 -3.09 -1.51
CA ARG A 190 19.74 -4.13 -1.08
C ARG A 190 19.09 -5.50 -0.90
N HIS A 191 17.84 -5.55 -0.44
CA HIS A 191 17.12 -6.81 -0.30
C HIS A 191 16.74 -7.39 -1.67
N LEU A 192 16.24 -6.54 -2.59
CA LEU A 192 15.99 -6.92 -3.98
C LEU A 192 17.28 -7.41 -4.67
N GLU A 193 18.39 -6.68 -4.54
CA GLU A 193 19.69 -7.09 -5.09
C GLU A 193 20.09 -8.49 -4.63
N ARG A 194 19.91 -8.82 -3.34
CA ARG A 194 20.21 -10.17 -2.82
C ARG A 194 19.28 -11.24 -3.38
N LEU A 195 18.00 -10.93 -3.55
CA LEU A 195 17.02 -11.85 -4.12
C LEU A 195 17.37 -12.21 -5.57
N PHE A 196 17.78 -11.23 -6.38
CA PHE A 196 18.15 -11.41 -7.78
C PHE A 196 19.60 -11.87 -7.99
N ALA A 197 20.50 -11.65 -7.02
CA ALA A 197 21.89 -12.12 -7.09
C ALA A 197 22.03 -13.66 -7.04
N GLY A 198 21.02 -14.37 -6.54
CA GLY A 198 21.00 -15.83 -6.47
C GLY A 198 21.17 -16.52 -7.83
N SER A 199 20.83 -15.86 -8.95
CA SER A 199 21.01 -16.43 -10.29
C SER A 199 22.43 -16.28 -10.86
N ALA A 200 23.16 -15.21 -10.51
CA ALA A 200 24.48 -14.91 -11.05
C ALA A 200 25.56 -15.91 -10.59
N ALA A 201 25.44 -16.41 -9.34
CA ALA A 201 26.36 -17.43 -8.81
C ALA A 201 26.12 -18.84 -9.39
N GLN A 202 24.94 -19.07 -9.98
CA GLN A 202 24.51 -20.38 -10.47
C GLN A 202 24.66 -20.50 -12.00
N LYS A 203 24.59 -19.39 -12.75
CA LYS A 203 24.93 -19.32 -14.18
C LYS A 203 26.45 -19.42 -14.46
N ALA A 204 27.29 -19.27 -13.44
CA ALA A 204 28.76 -19.36 -13.54
C ALA A 204 29.34 -20.73 -13.15
N ARG A 205 28.49 -21.72 -12.86
CA ARG A 205 28.84 -23.12 -12.60
C ARG A 205 28.31 -24.01 -13.72
#